data_AF-A0A2N5D379-F1
#
_entry.id   AF-A0A2N5D379-F1
#
_cell.length_a   1.000
_cell.length_b   1.000
_cell.length_c   1.000
_cell.angle_alpha   90.00
_cell.angle_beta   90.00
_cell.angle_gamma   90.00
#
_symmetry.space_group_name_H-M   'P 1'
#
loop_
_entity.id
_entity.type
_entity.pdbx_description
1 polymer ?
#
loop_
_entity_poly.entity_id
_entity_poly.type
_entity_poly.pdbx_seq_one_letter_code
_entity_poly.pdbx_strand_id
1 'polypeptide(L)'
;MSDDAPAPTMEKPDLKAFPMQEIVSCLLNELTQLAQDEAGMQGITLPSEPTALRAVKMRLDSLTVVEITCALEPILGFEPKNIVRTGGYDSIDEALAHMVPRIETAWHKKHPGGH
;
A
#
# COMPACT_ATOMS: atom_id res chain seq x y z
N MET A 1 -15.47 45.63 -2.11
CA MET A 1 -15.07 44.96 -0.87
C MET A 1 -16.27 44.22 -0.33
N SER A 2 -16.42 42.97 -0.70
CA SER A 2 -17.28 42.02 -0.01
C SER A 2 -16.49 40.73 0.04
N ASP A 3 -15.90 40.55 1.22
CA ASP A 3 -15.25 39.36 1.71
C ASP A 3 -16.34 38.29 1.85
N ASP A 4 -16.32 37.24 1.03
CA ASP A 4 -17.10 36.03 1.24
C ASP A 4 -16.11 34.89 1.45
N ALA A 5 -15.77 34.68 2.72
CA ALA A 5 -15.00 33.54 3.16
C ALA A 5 -15.94 32.33 3.26
N PRO A 6 -15.71 31.23 2.53
CA PRO A 6 -16.48 30.03 2.77
C PRO A 6 -16.10 29.48 4.15
N ALA A 7 -17.12 29.31 4.99
CA ALA A 7 -17.06 28.71 6.32
C ALA A 7 -16.26 27.39 6.32
N PRO A 8 -15.56 27.05 7.42
CA PRO A 8 -14.96 25.73 7.56
C PRO A 8 -16.09 24.71 7.58
N THR A 9 -16.24 23.95 6.49
CA THR A 9 -17.10 22.77 6.45
C THR A 9 -16.63 21.84 7.55
N MET A 10 -17.47 21.76 8.58
CA MET A 10 -17.36 20.79 9.66
C MET A 10 -17.56 19.42 9.02
N GLU A 11 -16.47 18.79 8.58
CA GLU A 11 -16.48 17.42 8.08
C GLU A 11 -17.02 16.55 9.21
N LYS A 12 -18.22 15.99 8.99
CA LYS A 12 -18.72 14.87 9.79
C LYS A 12 -17.59 13.84 9.87
N PRO A 13 -17.45 13.09 10.97
CA PRO A 13 -16.59 11.93 10.96
C PRO A 13 -17.18 10.96 9.92
N ASP A 14 -16.70 11.07 8.69
CA ASP A 14 -17.00 10.14 7.64
C ASP A 14 -16.58 8.79 8.19
N LEU A 15 -17.55 7.88 8.32
CA LEU A 15 -17.26 6.49 8.58
C LEU A 15 -16.52 6.00 7.34
N LYS A 16 -15.22 6.25 7.31
CA LYS A 16 -14.38 6.00 6.16
C LYS A 16 -14.34 4.49 5.99
N ALA A 17 -15.02 4.01 4.96
CA ALA A 17 -14.98 2.60 4.58
C ALA A 17 -13.52 2.22 4.28
N PHE A 18 -13.15 0.98 4.55
CA PHE A 18 -11.80 0.51 4.28
C PHE A 18 -11.48 0.65 2.77
N PRO A 19 -10.48 1.47 2.38
CA PRO A 19 -10.21 1.77 0.97
C PRO A 19 -9.40 0.64 0.32
N MET A 20 -9.97 -0.56 0.28
CA MET A 20 -9.29 -1.78 -0.18
C MET A 20 -8.72 -1.63 -1.60
N GLN A 21 -9.49 -1.04 -2.51
CA GLN A 21 -9.07 -0.84 -3.90
C GLN A 21 -7.82 0.04 -3.99
N GLU A 22 -7.82 1.19 -3.30
CA GLU A 22 -6.67 2.12 -3.30
C GLU A 22 -5.44 1.47 -2.67
N ILE A 23 -5.61 0.73 -1.57
CA ILE A 23 -4.52 0.03 -0.90
C ILE A 23 -3.92 -1.04 -1.82
N VAL A 24 -4.76 -1.87 -2.46
CA VAL A 24 -4.28 -2.91 -3.37
C VAL A 24 -3.59 -2.29 -4.59
N SER A 25 -4.15 -1.24 -5.18
CA SER A 25 -3.52 -0.53 -6.30
C SER A 25 -2.18 0.09 -5.91
N CYS A 26 -2.10 0.73 -4.74
CA CYS A 26 -0.86 1.29 -4.20
C CYS A 26 0.19 0.20 -4.00
N LEU A 27 -0.14 -0.86 -3.28
CA LEU A 27 0.77 -1.98 -3.04
C LEU A 27 1.24 -2.62 -4.36
N LEU A 28 0.32 -2.83 -5.29
CA LEU A 28 0.65 -3.43 -6.57
C LEU A 28 1.61 -2.55 -7.37
N ASN A 29 1.45 -1.22 -7.33
CA ASN A 29 2.38 -0.27 -7.93
C ASN A 29 3.77 -0.36 -7.30
N GLU A 30 3.86 -0.23 -5.97
CA GLU A 30 5.14 -0.26 -5.24
C GLU A 30 5.88 -1.59 -5.45
N LEU A 31 5.17 -2.71 -5.34
CA LEU A 31 5.75 -4.03 -5.55
C LEU A 31 6.17 -4.22 -7.03
N THR A 32 5.37 -3.75 -7.99
CA THR A 32 5.76 -3.83 -9.41
C THR A 32 7.01 -3.00 -9.70
N GLN A 33 7.10 -1.78 -9.16
CA GLN A 33 8.30 -0.95 -9.28
C GLN A 33 9.52 -1.64 -8.65
N LEU A 34 9.38 -2.18 -7.44
CA LEU A 34 10.45 -2.93 -6.79
C LEU A 34 10.94 -4.11 -7.64
N ALA A 35 10.03 -4.89 -8.22
CA ALA A 35 10.39 -6.00 -9.09
C ALA A 35 11.15 -5.49 -10.33
N GLN A 36 10.75 -4.34 -10.89
CA GLN A 36 11.41 -3.70 -12.03
C GLN A 36 12.82 -3.25 -11.69
N ASP A 37 12.99 -2.61 -10.53
CA ASP A 37 14.29 -2.15 -10.06
C ASP A 37 15.22 -3.34 -9.75
N GLU A 38 14.72 -4.37 -9.06
CA GLU A 38 15.51 -5.57 -8.72
C GLU A 38 15.94 -6.33 -9.99
N ALA A 39 15.04 -6.47 -10.96
CA ALA A 39 15.37 -7.09 -12.24
C ALA A 39 16.36 -6.26 -13.07
N GLY A 40 16.20 -4.94 -13.09
CA GLY A 40 17.14 -4.02 -13.73
C GLY A 40 18.55 -4.11 -13.11
N MET A 41 18.63 -4.17 -11.77
CA MET A 41 19.88 -4.35 -11.03
C MET A 41 20.54 -5.70 -11.31
N GLN A 42 19.76 -6.76 -11.48
CA GLN A 42 20.26 -8.11 -11.79
C GLN A 42 20.52 -8.35 -13.28
N GLY A 43 20.16 -7.40 -14.15
CA GLY A 43 20.22 -7.58 -15.61
C GLY A 43 19.22 -8.63 -16.14
N ILE A 44 18.15 -8.89 -15.38
CA ILE A 44 17.09 -9.83 -15.74
C ILE A 44 15.99 -9.05 -16.48
N THR A 45 15.53 -9.59 -17.61
CA THR A 45 14.36 -9.05 -18.29
C THR A 45 13.10 -9.52 -17.58
N LEU A 46 12.31 -8.59 -17.03
CA LEU A 46 11.01 -8.95 -16.51
C LEU A 46 10.05 -9.36 -17.63
N PRO A 47 9.15 -10.31 -17.35
CA PRO A 47 8.07 -10.60 -18.27
C PRO A 47 7.16 -9.39 -18.42
N SER A 48 6.81 -9.03 -19.66
CA SER A 48 5.82 -7.98 -19.95
C SER A 48 4.40 -8.38 -19.57
N GLU A 49 4.18 -9.67 -19.31
CA GLU A 49 2.88 -10.19 -18.92
C GLU A 49 2.63 -9.93 -17.42
N PRO A 50 1.51 -9.28 -17.05
CA PRO A 50 1.21 -8.94 -15.66
C PRO A 50 1.09 -10.17 -14.76
N THR A 51 0.58 -11.30 -15.27
CA THR A 51 0.48 -12.55 -14.49
C THR A 51 1.85 -13.09 -14.14
N ALA A 52 2.77 -13.09 -15.11
CA ALA A 52 4.13 -13.58 -14.91
C ALA A 52 4.94 -12.62 -14.02
N LEU A 53 4.71 -11.32 -14.13
CA LEU A 53 5.35 -10.32 -13.28
C LEU A 53 4.93 -10.49 -11.81
N ARG A 54 3.67 -10.87 -11.55
CA ARG A 54 3.22 -11.15 -10.19
C ARG A 54 3.87 -12.38 -9.56
N ALA A 55 4.35 -13.32 -10.35
CA ALA A 55 5.05 -14.52 -9.86
C ALA A 55 6.55 -14.26 -9.54
N VAL A 56 7.03 -13.02 -9.70
CA VAL A 56 8.43 -12.68 -9.45
C VAL A 56 8.68 -12.59 -7.94
N LYS A 57 9.74 -13.25 -7.51
CA LYS A 57 10.24 -13.18 -6.13
C LYS A 57 10.86 -11.81 -5.87
N MET A 58 10.57 -11.28 -4.69
CA MET A 58 10.95 -9.92 -4.30
C MET A 58 11.57 -9.92 -2.93
N ARG A 59 12.70 -9.23 -2.78
CA ARG A 59 13.26 -8.96 -1.46
C ARG A 59 12.79 -7.61 -0.98
N LEU A 60 12.16 -7.60 0.20
CA LEU A 60 11.90 -6.35 0.90
C LEU A 60 13.10 -6.03 1.78
N ASP A 61 13.82 -4.97 1.44
CA ASP A 61 14.76 -4.35 2.35
C ASP A 61 14.07 -3.32 3.24
N SER A 62 14.79 -2.83 4.25
CA SER A 62 14.25 -1.85 5.19
C SER A 62 13.83 -0.53 4.53
N LEU A 63 14.45 -0.13 3.41
CA LEU A 63 14.10 1.10 2.70
C LEU A 63 12.77 0.92 1.98
N THR A 64 12.62 -0.18 1.24
CA THR A 64 11.39 -0.56 0.53
C THR A 64 10.21 -0.65 1.49
N VAL A 65 10.43 -1.21 2.69
CA VAL A 65 9.38 -1.26 3.72
C VAL A 65 8.92 0.14 4.12
N VAL A 66 9.85 1.08 4.29
CA VAL A 66 9.54 2.48 4.61
C VAL A 66 8.82 3.16 3.44
N GLU A 67 9.25 2.92 2.20
CA GLU A 67 8.60 3.47 1.01
C GLU A 67 7.14 3.01 0.91
N ILE A 68 6.89 1.71 1.11
CA ILE A 68 5.53 1.17 1.10
C ILE A 68 4.69 1.74 2.25
N THR A 69 5.23 1.85 3.47
CA THR A 69 4.46 2.42 4.58
C THR A 69 4.17 3.91 4.38
N CYS A 70 5.13 4.68 3.84
CA CYS A 70 4.93 6.08 3.46
C CYS A 70 3.91 6.25 2.32
N ALA A 71 3.89 5.35 1.34
CA ALA A 71 2.90 5.39 0.25
C ALA A 71 1.47 5.10 0.75
N LEU A 72 1.33 4.24 1.77
CA LEU A 72 0.04 3.91 2.37
C LEU A 72 -0.45 4.96 3.38
N GLU A 73 0.44 5.71 4.02
CA GLU A 73 0.09 6.73 5.01
C GLU A 73 -0.96 7.76 4.53
N PRO A 74 -0.87 8.39 3.34
CA PRO A 74 -1.89 9.33 2.88
C PRO A 74 -3.26 8.67 2.62
N ILE A 75 -3.29 7.38 2.29
CA ILE A 75 -4.53 6.61 2.08
C ILE A 75 -5.17 6.29 3.44
N LEU A 76 -4.34 5.80 4.37
CA LEU A 76 -4.76 5.31 5.68
C LEU A 76 -4.94 6.41 6.73
N GLY A 77 -4.32 7.58 6.54
CA GLY A 77 -4.21 8.63 7.56
C GLY A 77 -3.34 8.24 8.77
N PHE A 78 -2.62 7.11 8.69
CA PHE A 78 -1.66 6.67 9.70
C PHE A 78 -0.64 5.71 9.08
N GLU A 79 0.55 5.64 9.65
CA GLU A 79 1.57 4.69 9.23
C GLU A 79 1.27 3.27 9.75
N PRO A 80 1.04 2.27 8.87
CA PRO A 80 0.76 0.91 9.29
C PRO A 80 2.05 0.19 9.71
N LYS A 81 2.03 -0.49 10.86
CA LYS A 81 3.19 -1.21 11.40
C LYS A 81 3.06 -2.72 11.23
N ASN A 82 4.19 -3.40 11.05
CA ASN A 82 4.29 -4.86 10.96
C ASN A 82 3.40 -5.49 9.86
N ILE A 83 3.21 -4.76 8.75
CA ILE A 83 2.41 -5.25 7.61
C ILE A 83 3.20 -6.15 6.66
N VAL A 84 4.53 -6.02 6.68
CA VAL A 84 5.48 -6.78 5.85
C VAL A 84 6.05 -8.00 6.57
N ARG A 85 6.55 -8.97 5.80
CA ARG A 85 7.31 -10.11 6.29
C ARG A 85 8.80 -9.89 6.06
N THR A 86 9.61 -10.18 7.08
CA THR A 86 11.07 -10.15 6.98
C THR A 86 11.56 -11.12 5.90
N GLY A 87 12.49 -10.67 5.05
CA GLY A 87 13.05 -11.48 3.95
C GLY A 87 12.26 -11.43 2.64
N GLY A 88 11.11 -10.74 2.61
CA GLY A 88 10.31 -10.53 1.40
C GLY A 88 9.32 -11.64 1.09
N TYR A 89 8.95 -11.72 -0.19
CA TYR A 89 7.86 -12.55 -0.71
C TYR A 89 8.30 -13.31 -1.94
N ASP A 90 7.75 -14.50 -2.14
CA ASP A 90 8.01 -15.31 -3.33
C ASP A 90 7.20 -14.82 -4.54
N SER A 91 6.18 -13.97 -4.33
CA SER A 91 5.37 -13.35 -5.38
C SER A 91 4.68 -12.06 -4.89
N ILE A 92 4.28 -11.19 -5.82
CA ILE A 92 3.44 -10.01 -5.56
C ILE A 92 2.09 -10.45 -4.97
N ASP A 93 1.49 -11.51 -5.50
CA ASP A 93 0.22 -12.00 -4.98
C ASP A 93 0.35 -12.50 -3.52
N GLU A 94 1.46 -13.16 -3.15
CA GLU A 94 1.74 -13.52 -1.76
C GLU A 94 1.90 -12.28 -0.87
N ALA A 95 2.60 -11.25 -1.37
CA ALA A 95 2.76 -9.98 -0.66
C ALA A 95 1.40 -9.33 -0.40
N LEU A 96 0.54 -9.21 -1.41
CA LEU A 96 -0.81 -8.66 -1.27
C LEU A 96 -1.66 -9.49 -0.29
N ALA A 97 -1.66 -10.81 -0.42
CA ALA A 97 -2.38 -11.71 0.48
C ALA A 97 -1.91 -11.61 1.94
N HIS A 98 -0.65 -11.24 2.17
CA HIS A 98 -0.10 -11.01 3.50
C HIS A 98 -0.37 -9.60 4.05
N MET A 99 -0.19 -8.57 3.22
CA MET A 99 -0.20 -7.16 3.63
C MET A 99 -1.62 -6.63 3.79
N VAL A 100 -2.52 -6.89 2.84
CA VAL A 100 -3.90 -6.39 2.83
C VAL A 100 -4.66 -6.70 4.12
N PRO A 101 -4.75 -7.96 4.60
CA PRO A 101 -5.51 -8.26 5.82
C PRO A 101 -4.89 -7.63 7.09
N ARG A 102 -3.58 -7.39 7.09
CA ARG A 102 -2.90 -6.71 8.21
C ARG A 102 -3.21 -5.22 8.22
N ILE A 103 -3.22 -4.60 7.05
CA ILE A 103 -3.60 -3.20 6.88
C ILE A 103 -5.08 -3.02 7.26
N GLU A 104 -5.96 -3.90 6.81
CA GLU A 104 -7.38 -3.93 7.18
C GLU A 104 -7.58 -4.07 8.69
N THR A 105 -6.86 -5.00 9.32
CA THR A 105 -6.88 -5.14 10.78
C THR A 105 -6.39 -3.87 11.50
N ALA A 106 -5.33 -3.23 11.00
CA ALA A 106 -4.83 -1.97 11.55
C ALA A 106 -5.84 -0.84 11.37
N TRP A 107 -6.53 -0.80 10.23
CA TRP A 107 -7.59 0.15 9.93
C TRP A 107 -8.75 0.02 10.91
N HIS A 108 -9.29 -1.18 11.10
CA HIS A 108 -10.40 -1.41 12.03
C HIS A 108 -10.03 -1.13 13.50
N LYS A 109 -8.77 -1.35 13.89
CA LYS A 109 -8.28 -0.95 15.22
C LYS A 109 -8.30 0.57 15.42
N LYS A 110 -8.10 1.35 14.35
CA LYS A 110 -8.14 2.81 14.36
C LYS A 110 -9.55 3.36 14.15
N HIS A 111 -10.40 2.62 13.45
CA HIS A 111 -11.77 2.97 13.10
C HIS A 111 -12.75 1.88 13.55
N PRO A 112 -12.99 1.73 14.87
CA PRO A 112 -13.83 0.65 15.42
C PRO A 112 -15.33 0.72 15.04
N GLY A 113 -15.75 1.73 14.27
CA GLY A 113 -17.14 1.91 13.82
C GLY A 113 -17.35 1.88 12.30
N GLY A 114 -16.29 1.71 11.49
CA GLY A 114 -16.42 1.59 10.03
C GLY A 114 -16.75 0.14 9.65
N HIS A 115 -18.04 -0.17 9.51
CA HIS A 115 -18.55 -1.41 8.91
C HIS A 115 -19.07 -1.13 7.52
#